data_AF-A0A7K9PWA8-F1
#
_entry.id   AF-A0A7K9PWA8-F1
#
_cell.length_a   1.000
_cell.length_b   1.000
_cell.length_c   1.000
_cell.angle_alpha   90.00
_cell.angle_beta   90.00
_cell.angle_gamma   90.00
#
_symmetry.space_group_name_H-M   'P 1'
#
loop_
_entity.id
_entity.type
_entity.pdbx_description
1 polymer ?
#
loop_
_entity_poly.entity_id
_entity_poly.type
_entity_poly.pdbx_seq_one_letter_code
_entity_poly.pdbx_strand_id
1 'polypeptide(L)'
;VFMRKDKAHELLRVHKRANHFLEEIRPGNLERECNEEKCSFEEAKEIFHSQEKTVTLNSWSYTIACFFSIGLNPCSTNPCNNGGVCKIRHYSYFCICPPEFGGHNCETGELECWYKNGGCWQYCRAGDSAFHVVCSCARDYALHEDGKRCVQAGKAGVARVTSGKGQQYDSRVTGGTLCHRGHCPWQVILYLHRDVGFCGGSLIGQRWVLTAAHCLDLVSPQHVTLGEHRAPLAAAGLCEQKIAVERSWTHPHYNSNNYNGDIALLYLSSAAVLNEYVIPICLPSPNLAALLSQEGTVGMVSGWGATHERGSTLRFLMKVRLPIVGLERCQQAMDRLLTDSMFCAGHSTAAADACKGDSGGPFTVSHHNTWFLLGIVSWGEGCAEQGKYGVYTRVSNYVPWIKEVVE
;
A
#
# COMPACT_ATOMS: atom_id res chain seq x y z
N VAL A 1 40.73 -31.96 64.17
CA VAL A 1 40.15 -31.59 65.48
C VAL A 1 38.73 -31.11 65.24
N PHE A 2 37.72 -31.92 65.56
CA PHE A 2 36.31 -31.54 65.36
C PHE A 2 35.73 -31.06 66.69
N MET A 3 35.30 -29.79 66.76
CA MET A 3 34.60 -29.24 67.92
C MET A 3 33.14 -29.74 67.97
N ARG A 4 32.59 -29.84 69.18
CA ARG A 4 31.16 -30.15 69.38
C ARG A 4 30.28 -28.95 68.99
N LYS A 5 29.07 -29.26 68.52
CA LYS A 5 28.11 -28.35 67.84
C LYS A 5 27.71 -27.14 68.70
N ASP A 6 27.65 -27.34 70.01
CA ASP A 6 27.38 -26.35 71.06
C ASP A 6 28.48 -25.29 71.19
N LYS A 7 29.76 -25.64 70.96
CA LYS A 7 30.87 -24.67 70.96
C LYS A 7 31.08 -23.96 69.62
N ALA A 8 30.50 -24.45 68.53
CA ALA A 8 30.56 -23.79 67.23
C ALA A 8 29.63 -22.56 67.15
N HIS A 9 28.57 -22.50 67.97
CA HIS A 9 27.62 -21.38 67.98
C HIS A 9 28.12 -20.14 68.76
N GLU A 10 29.13 -20.26 69.62
CA GLU A 10 29.72 -19.10 70.30
C GLU A 10 30.69 -18.31 69.39
N LEU A 11 31.31 -18.98 68.41
CA LEU A 11 32.27 -18.36 67.48
C LEU A 11 31.62 -17.57 66.33
N LEU A 12 30.28 -17.59 66.23
CA LEU A 12 29.51 -16.83 65.25
C LEU A 12 28.65 -15.74 65.90
N ARG A 13 29.10 -15.17 67.03
CA ARG A 13 28.57 -13.88 67.48
C ARG A 13 29.24 -12.76 66.69
N VAL A 14 28.71 -12.49 65.50
CA VAL A 14 29.00 -11.26 64.76
C VAL A 14 28.59 -10.09 65.64
N HIS A 15 29.55 -9.25 66.03
CA HIS A 15 29.23 -7.95 66.62
C HIS A 15 28.70 -7.08 65.49
N LYS A 16 27.39 -6.85 65.52
CA LYS A 16 26.70 -5.88 64.69
C LYS A 16 27.40 -4.52 64.82
N ARG A 17 27.85 -3.97 63.69
CA ARG A 17 28.47 -2.65 63.65
C ARG A 17 27.36 -1.62 63.68
N ALA A 18 27.34 -0.80 64.72
CA ALA A 18 26.48 0.37 64.80
C ALA A 18 27.36 1.61 64.64
N ASN A 19 26.97 2.51 63.75
CA ASN A 19 27.65 3.80 63.62
C ASN A 19 27.04 4.83 64.58
N HIS A 20 25.81 4.59 65.08
CA HIS A 20 25.16 5.42 66.09
C HIS A 20 24.52 4.63 67.25
N PHE A 21 24.40 5.27 68.43
CA PHE A 21 23.86 4.64 69.64
C PHE A 21 22.36 4.30 69.47
N LEU A 22 22.00 3.01 69.58
CA LEU A 22 20.64 2.45 69.46
C LEU A 22 20.03 2.36 68.05
N GLU A 23 20.84 2.53 67.00
CA GLU A 23 20.45 2.45 65.57
C GLU A 23 19.75 1.13 65.21
N GLU A 24 20.33 0.03 65.65
CA GLU A 24 19.88 -1.36 65.52
C GLU A 24 18.48 -1.69 66.07
N ILE A 25 17.86 -0.77 66.82
CA ILE A 25 16.51 -0.97 67.38
C ILE A 25 15.43 -0.51 66.37
N ARG A 26 15.81 0.23 65.33
CA ARG A 26 14.89 0.73 64.31
C ARG A 26 14.76 -0.26 63.15
N PRO A 27 13.58 -0.39 62.53
CA PRO A 27 13.41 -1.21 61.34
C PRO A 27 14.26 -0.65 60.19
N GLY A 28 14.96 -1.54 59.46
CA GLY A 28 15.92 -1.18 58.42
C GLY A 28 15.32 -0.25 57.35
N ASN A 29 16.07 0.81 57.02
CA ASN A 29 15.64 1.85 56.08
C ASN A 29 16.71 2.09 55.02
N LEU A 30 16.36 1.90 53.75
CA LEU A 30 17.29 1.96 52.61
C LEU A 30 18.05 3.29 52.51
N GLU A 31 17.40 4.40 52.85
CA GLU A 31 17.98 5.73 52.73
C GLU A 31 19.04 5.96 53.83
N ARG A 32 18.78 5.46 55.04
CA ARG A 32 19.72 5.59 56.16
C ARG A 32 20.91 4.64 56.05
N GLU A 33 20.64 3.37 55.76
CA GLU A 33 21.67 2.32 55.81
C GLU A 33 22.54 2.29 54.53
N CYS A 34 22.00 2.65 53.36
CA CYS A 34 22.73 2.55 52.09
C CYS A 34 22.99 3.89 51.36
N ASN A 35 22.18 4.93 51.56
CA ASN A 35 22.38 6.22 50.86
C ASN A 35 23.16 7.22 51.71
N GLU A 36 22.98 7.19 53.04
CA GLU A 36 23.71 8.06 53.98
C GLU A 36 25.01 7.40 54.48
N GLU A 37 25.08 6.06 54.49
CA GLU A 37 26.23 5.27 54.95
C GLU A 37 26.78 4.30 53.90
N LYS A 38 27.96 3.71 54.18
CA LYS A 38 28.63 2.77 53.27
C LYS A 38 28.05 1.36 53.45
N CYS A 39 26.98 1.06 52.72
CA CYS A 39 26.15 -0.13 52.92
C CYS A 39 26.95 -1.45 52.98
N SER A 40 26.88 -2.13 54.11
CA SER A 40 27.45 -3.46 54.32
C SER A 40 26.49 -4.58 53.91
N PHE A 41 27.01 -5.77 53.64
CA PHE A 41 26.18 -6.93 53.27
C PHE A 41 25.22 -7.36 54.40
N GLU A 42 25.59 -7.05 55.64
CA GLU A 42 24.77 -7.32 56.82
C GLU A 42 23.54 -6.39 56.85
N GLU A 43 23.74 -5.09 56.63
CA GLU A 43 22.67 -4.08 56.57
C GLU A 43 21.69 -4.31 55.41
N ALA A 44 22.20 -4.65 54.22
CA ALA A 44 21.35 -4.98 53.08
C ALA A 44 20.44 -6.20 53.32
N LYS A 45 20.88 -7.14 54.17
CA LYS A 45 20.10 -8.33 54.52
C LYS A 45 18.94 -8.00 55.46
N GLU A 46 19.08 -6.97 56.28
CA GLU A 46 18.03 -6.52 57.22
C GLU A 46 16.85 -5.87 56.50
N ILE A 47 17.06 -5.25 55.34
CA ILE A 47 15.99 -4.61 54.56
C ILE A 47 15.18 -5.64 53.74
N PHE A 48 15.87 -6.56 53.07
CA PHE A 48 15.23 -7.40 52.04
C PHE A 48 14.73 -8.76 52.54
N HIS A 49 15.06 -9.13 53.79
CA HIS A 49 14.53 -10.28 54.55
C HIS A 49 14.55 -11.68 53.87
N SER A 50 15.10 -11.84 52.66
CA SER A 50 15.27 -13.16 52.00
C SER A 50 16.62 -13.30 51.28
N GLN A 51 17.29 -14.44 51.49
CA GLN A 51 18.63 -14.74 50.92
C GLN A 51 18.64 -14.79 49.39
N GLU A 52 17.54 -15.17 48.73
CA GLU A 52 17.49 -15.21 47.26
C GLU A 52 17.50 -13.82 46.63
N LYS A 53 16.87 -12.82 47.28
CA LYS A 53 16.93 -11.41 46.86
C LYS A 53 18.31 -10.81 47.17
N THR A 54 18.96 -11.21 48.27
CA THR A 54 20.32 -10.76 48.62
C THR A 54 21.43 -11.45 47.82
N VAL A 55 21.15 -12.45 46.98
CA VAL A 55 22.15 -13.18 46.17
C VAL A 55 22.02 -12.92 44.66
N THR A 56 20.79 -12.71 44.17
CA THR A 56 20.56 -12.25 42.79
C THR A 56 21.02 -10.81 42.53
N LEU A 57 21.26 -10.02 43.59
CA LEU A 57 21.85 -8.68 43.55
C LEU A 57 23.39 -8.67 43.38
N ASN A 58 24.08 -9.82 43.51
CA ASN A 58 25.52 -9.84 43.81
C ASN A 58 26.40 -9.78 42.57
N SER A 59 25.83 -10.10 41.41
CA SER A 59 26.59 -10.10 40.16
C SER A 59 26.16 -8.99 39.21
N TRP A 60 24.91 -8.51 39.31
CA TRP A 60 24.41 -7.44 38.44
C TRP A 60 24.19 -6.10 39.12
N SER A 61 23.92 -6.06 40.44
CA SER A 61 23.50 -4.82 41.11
C SER A 61 24.58 -4.08 41.88
N TYR A 62 25.73 -4.68 42.20
CA TYR A 62 26.87 -3.92 42.76
C TYR A 62 27.35 -2.84 41.78
N THR A 63 27.24 -3.11 40.47
CA THR A 63 27.53 -2.14 39.41
C THR A 63 26.38 -1.16 39.20
N ILE A 64 25.11 -1.59 39.31
CA ILE A 64 23.94 -0.72 39.09
C ILE A 64 23.70 0.25 40.25
N ALA A 65 23.88 -0.18 41.50
CA ALA A 65 23.69 0.67 42.69
C ALA A 65 24.79 1.74 42.81
N CYS A 66 26.05 1.42 42.47
CA CYS A 66 27.10 2.44 42.34
C CYS A 66 26.88 3.40 41.16
N PHE A 67 26.23 2.94 40.07
CA PHE A 67 25.94 3.80 38.91
C PHE A 67 24.86 4.85 39.19
N PHE A 68 23.88 4.57 40.05
CA PHE A 68 22.89 5.59 40.43
C PHE A 68 23.46 6.70 41.33
N SER A 69 24.64 6.50 41.92
CA SER A 69 25.35 7.51 42.73
C SER A 69 26.22 8.48 41.92
N ILE A 70 26.40 8.24 40.62
CA ILE A 70 27.12 9.13 39.70
C ILE A 70 26.14 9.46 38.59
N GLY A 71 25.54 10.66 38.60
CA GLY A 71 24.42 11.07 37.74
C GLY A 71 24.66 11.01 36.22
N LEU A 72 24.80 9.81 35.67
CA LEU A 72 25.03 9.52 34.25
C LEU A 72 23.96 8.53 33.77
N ASN A 73 22.68 8.82 34.03
CA ASN A 73 21.61 8.21 33.25
C ASN A 73 21.49 8.99 31.93
N PRO A 74 21.92 8.43 30.78
CA PRO A 74 21.87 9.13 29.50
C PRO A 74 20.44 9.37 28.98
N CYS A 75 19.43 8.74 29.58
CA CYS A 75 18.00 9.00 29.32
C CYS A 75 17.33 9.88 30.40
N SER A 76 18.09 10.52 31.30
CA SER A 76 17.54 11.44 32.32
C SER A 76 16.81 12.63 31.67
N THR A 77 17.38 13.16 30.59
CA THR A 77 16.68 13.93 29.56
C THR A 77 16.45 13.01 28.38
N ASN A 78 15.27 13.04 27.74
CA ASN A 78 15.05 12.25 26.52
C ASN A 78 15.88 12.86 25.36
N PRO A 79 16.99 12.22 24.92
CA PRO A 79 17.82 12.73 23.83
C PRO A 79 17.24 12.39 22.44
N CYS A 80 16.18 11.58 22.39
CA CYS A 80 15.53 11.17 21.15
C CYS A 80 14.58 12.26 20.67
N ASN A 81 14.80 12.72 19.44
CA ASN A 81 13.98 13.71 18.76
C ASN A 81 12.66 13.12 18.25
N ASN A 82 11.76 14.00 17.82
CA ASN A 82 10.53 13.65 17.08
C ASN A 82 9.62 12.61 17.76
N GLY A 83 9.62 12.56 19.10
CA GLY A 83 8.80 11.61 19.86
C GLY A 83 9.42 10.21 20.03
N GLY A 84 10.72 10.05 19.73
CA GLY A 84 11.45 8.82 19.99
C GLY A 84 11.54 8.46 21.48
N VAL A 85 11.60 7.17 21.76
CA VAL A 85 11.68 6.64 23.13
C VAL A 85 13.11 6.26 23.46
N CYS A 86 13.71 6.91 24.44
CA CYS A 86 15.05 6.59 24.94
C CYS A 86 15.05 5.28 25.74
N LYS A 87 15.97 4.39 25.39
CA LYS A 87 16.23 3.15 26.12
C LYS A 87 17.73 3.02 26.40
N ILE A 88 18.06 2.54 27.59
CA ILE A 88 19.46 2.33 27.99
C ILE A 88 19.90 0.94 27.52
N ARG A 89 21.08 0.86 26.90
CA ARG A 89 21.73 -0.40 26.52
C ARG A 89 23.19 -0.36 26.92
N HIS A 90 23.58 -1.23 27.86
CA HIS A 90 24.90 -1.24 28.50
C HIS A 90 25.26 0.11 29.14
N TYR A 91 26.23 0.83 28.56
CA TYR A 91 26.75 2.12 29.03
C TYR A 91 26.32 3.30 28.14
N SER A 92 25.42 3.07 27.19
CA SER A 92 24.93 4.09 26.25
C SER A 92 23.41 4.07 26.17
N TYR A 93 22.84 5.06 25.50
CA TYR A 93 21.43 5.05 25.12
C TYR A 93 21.27 4.60 23.66
N PHE A 94 20.06 4.19 23.32
CA PHE A 94 19.58 4.08 21.95
C PHE A 94 18.16 4.59 21.91
N CYS A 95 17.77 5.13 20.75
CA CYS A 95 16.42 5.61 20.52
C CYS A 95 15.60 4.58 19.75
N ILE A 96 14.37 4.37 20.20
CA ILE A 96 13.33 3.69 19.41
C ILE A 96 12.56 4.80 18.71
N CYS A 97 12.73 4.90 17.40
CA CYS A 97 12.15 5.98 16.61
C CYS A 97 10.74 5.63 16.13
N PRO A 98 9.85 6.64 16.01
CA PRO A 98 8.57 6.45 15.33
C PRO A 98 8.79 6.09 13.85
N PRO A 99 7.82 5.45 13.17
CA PRO A 99 7.97 4.95 11.80
C PRO A 99 8.35 5.99 10.72
N GLU A 100 8.30 7.29 11.04
CA GLU A 100 8.66 8.39 10.13
C GLU A 100 10.09 8.91 10.35
N PHE A 101 10.81 8.39 11.35
CA PHE A 101 12.10 8.93 11.79
C PHE A 101 13.13 7.83 12.06
N GLY A 102 14.39 8.16 11.86
CA GLY A 102 15.54 7.29 12.08
C GLY A 102 16.77 8.08 12.52
N GLY A 103 17.93 7.44 12.44
CA GLY A 103 19.17 7.99 13.00
C GLY A 103 19.35 7.62 14.47
N HIS A 104 20.49 8.01 15.05
CA HIS A 104 20.84 7.58 16.41
C HIS A 104 19.86 8.14 17.46
N ASN A 105 19.32 9.33 17.17
CA ASN A 105 18.47 10.15 18.00
C ASN A 105 17.11 10.43 17.34
N CYS A 106 16.67 9.66 16.33
CA CYS A 106 15.44 9.94 15.58
C CYS A 106 15.43 11.32 14.89
N GLU A 107 16.62 11.79 14.53
CA GLU A 107 16.88 13.10 13.91
C GLU A 107 16.63 13.10 12.40
N THR A 108 16.70 11.95 11.73
CA THR A 108 16.44 11.85 10.30
C THR A 108 15.00 11.48 10.04
N GLY A 109 14.39 12.00 8.98
CA GLY A 109 13.11 11.47 8.48
C GLY A 109 13.39 10.19 7.68
N GLU A 110 12.85 9.05 8.12
CA GLU A 110 12.93 7.78 7.38
C GLU A 110 11.85 7.79 6.29
N LEU A 111 12.26 8.10 5.07
CA LEU A 111 11.42 7.94 3.89
C LEU A 111 11.78 6.63 3.22
N GLU A 112 11.10 5.56 3.58
CA GLU A 112 11.16 4.30 2.84
C GLU A 112 10.04 4.23 1.80
N CYS A 113 10.25 3.50 0.70
CA CYS A 113 9.24 3.45 -0.36
C CYS A 113 7.91 2.83 0.07
N TRP A 114 7.90 1.91 1.04
CA TRP A 114 6.65 1.33 1.54
C TRP A 114 5.78 2.36 2.29
N TYR A 115 6.40 3.40 2.85
CA TYR A 115 5.70 4.46 3.58
C TYR A 115 5.45 5.66 2.68
N LYS A 116 4.17 5.94 2.36
CA LYS A 116 3.75 7.07 1.50
C LYS A 116 4.56 7.17 0.18
N ASN A 117 4.93 6.02 -0.40
CA ASN A 117 5.76 5.94 -1.61
C ASN A 117 7.12 6.67 -1.49
N GLY A 118 7.72 6.76 -0.30
CA GLY A 118 8.98 7.47 -0.06
C GLY A 118 8.94 8.97 -0.36
N GLY A 119 7.74 9.56 -0.39
CA GLY A 119 7.48 10.93 -0.82
C GLY A 119 7.59 11.15 -2.34
N CYS A 120 7.78 10.09 -3.13
CA CYS A 120 7.80 10.17 -4.59
C CYS A 120 6.38 10.32 -5.14
N TRP A 121 6.19 11.22 -6.12
CA TRP A 121 4.88 11.41 -6.76
C TRP A 121 4.44 10.22 -7.62
N GLN A 122 5.38 9.48 -8.21
CA GLN A 122 5.05 8.37 -9.11
C GLN A 122 5.80 7.10 -8.69
N TYR A 123 7.07 6.95 -9.02
CA TYR A 123 7.80 5.73 -8.70
C TYR A 123 8.88 5.97 -7.65
N CYS A 124 9.01 5.00 -6.74
CA CYS A 124 10.02 5.00 -5.69
C CYS A 124 10.83 3.70 -5.77
N ARG A 125 12.16 3.82 -5.69
CA ARG A 125 13.09 2.70 -5.52
C ARG A 125 14.03 2.97 -4.34
N ALA A 126 14.44 1.91 -3.64
CA ALA A 126 15.52 1.99 -2.68
C ALA A 126 16.82 2.36 -3.42
N GLY A 127 17.60 3.28 -2.83
CA GLY A 127 18.91 3.67 -3.30
C GLY A 127 20.03 2.77 -2.76
N ASP A 128 21.27 3.16 -3.02
CA ASP A 128 22.46 2.36 -2.71
C ASP A 128 22.81 2.32 -1.21
N SER A 129 22.28 3.25 -0.41
CA SER A 129 22.38 3.22 1.04
C SER A 129 21.03 2.89 1.66
N ALA A 130 21.03 2.14 2.77
CA ALA A 130 19.86 2.03 3.63
C ALA A 130 19.33 3.45 3.91
N PHE A 131 18.02 3.66 3.78
CA PHE A 131 17.34 4.94 4.02
C PHE A 131 17.49 6.04 2.94
N HIS A 132 18.08 5.74 1.78
CA HIS A 132 18.00 6.62 0.61
C HIS A 132 16.93 6.12 -0.36
N VAL A 133 16.03 7.00 -0.79
CA VAL A 133 15.00 6.71 -1.81
C VAL A 133 15.24 7.53 -3.06
N VAL A 134 15.18 6.87 -4.20
CA VAL A 134 15.28 7.51 -5.51
C VAL A 134 13.91 7.52 -6.16
N CYS A 135 13.42 8.70 -6.53
CA CYS A 135 12.19 8.82 -7.28
C CYS A 135 12.43 8.77 -8.79
N SER A 136 11.49 8.22 -9.52
CA SER A 136 11.44 8.28 -10.97
C SER A 136 10.02 8.52 -11.45
N CYS A 137 9.88 8.88 -12.73
CA CYS A 137 8.62 9.29 -13.30
C CYS A 137 8.17 8.37 -14.44
N ALA A 138 6.86 8.34 -14.66
CA ALA A 138 6.20 7.73 -15.81
C ALA A 138 6.69 8.34 -17.12
N ARG A 139 6.44 7.61 -18.21
CA ARG A 139 6.74 8.07 -19.57
C ARG A 139 6.13 9.45 -19.78
N ASP A 140 6.88 10.33 -20.44
CA ASP A 140 6.51 11.73 -20.74
C ASP A 140 6.46 12.67 -19.51
N TYR A 141 6.94 12.23 -18.35
CA TYR A 141 7.21 13.07 -17.18
C TYR A 141 8.72 13.16 -16.91
N ALA A 142 9.17 14.34 -16.48
CA ALA A 142 10.50 14.59 -15.98
C ALA A 142 10.46 14.77 -14.45
N LEU A 143 11.51 14.27 -13.77
CA LEU A 143 11.68 14.49 -12.35
C LEU A 143 12.01 15.97 -12.12
N HIS A 144 11.27 16.62 -11.24
CA HIS A 144 11.51 18.00 -10.82
C HIS A 144 12.85 18.09 -10.07
N GLU A 145 13.41 19.30 -10.00
CA GLU A 145 14.66 19.61 -9.32
C GLU A 145 14.69 19.24 -7.83
N ASP A 146 13.54 18.97 -7.21
CA ASP A 146 13.47 18.54 -5.81
C ASP A 146 13.65 17.04 -5.63
N GLY A 147 13.82 16.29 -6.72
CA GLY A 147 14.02 14.85 -6.70
C GLY A 147 12.79 14.04 -6.27
N LYS A 148 11.61 14.65 -6.14
CA LYS A 148 10.38 14.00 -5.66
C LYS A 148 9.19 14.16 -6.59
N ARG A 149 8.98 15.36 -7.14
CA ARG A 149 7.82 15.67 -7.99
C ARG A 149 8.07 15.25 -9.43
N CYS A 150 7.00 14.88 -10.13
CA CYS A 150 7.03 14.59 -11.56
C CYS A 150 6.23 15.66 -12.31
N VAL A 151 6.90 16.33 -13.25
CA VAL A 151 6.30 17.37 -14.11
C VAL A 151 6.25 16.88 -15.54
N GLN A 152 5.19 17.20 -16.27
CA GLN A 152 5.05 16.76 -17.65
C GLN A 152 6.17 17.39 -18.50
N ALA A 153 6.98 16.55 -19.16
CA ALA A 153 8.09 17.01 -19.97
C ALA A 153 7.52 17.69 -21.22
N GLY A 154 7.73 19.01 -21.35
CA GLY A 154 7.17 19.81 -22.44
C GLY A 154 7.63 19.33 -23.81
N LYS A 155 6.83 18.48 -24.46
CA LYS A 155 6.77 18.36 -25.92
C LYS A 155 5.42 18.88 -26.39
N ALA A 156 5.47 19.89 -27.27
CA ALA A 156 4.33 20.40 -28.01
C ALA A 156 3.72 19.24 -28.82
N GLY A 157 2.61 18.67 -28.33
CA GLY A 157 1.90 17.57 -29.00
C GLY A 157 1.26 16.54 -28.07
N VAL A 158 1.50 16.58 -26.75
CA VAL A 158 0.86 15.64 -25.81
C VAL A 158 -0.33 16.30 -25.13
N ALA A 159 -1.48 15.66 -25.29
CA ALA A 159 -2.73 16.13 -24.73
C ALA A 159 -2.67 16.22 -23.23
N ARG A 160 -3.01 17.40 -22.74
CA ARG A 160 -3.69 17.52 -21.47
C ARG A 160 -4.89 16.59 -21.55
N VAL A 161 -4.96 15.56 -20.70
CA VAL A 161 -6.28 15.19 -20.18
C VAL A 161 -6.68 16.41 -19.37
N THR A 162 -7.25 17.42 -20.04
CA THR A 162 -7.81 18.57 -19.36
C THR A 162 -8.88 17.96 -18.49
N SER A 163 -8.58 17.88 -17.19
CA SER A 163 -9.62 17.93 -16.19
C SER A 163 -10.26 19.30 -16.41
N GLY A 164 -11.20 19.35 -17.36
CA GLY A 164 -12.00 20.53 -17.60
C GLY A 164 -12.51 20.95 -16.24
N LYS A 165 -12.43 22.24 -15.92
CA LYS A 165 -13.24 22.83 -14.86
C LYS A 165 -14.69 22.68 -15.29
N GLY A 166 -15.21 21.46 -15.23
CA GLY A 166 -16.60 21.14 -15.44
C GLY A 166 -17.32 21.72 -14.24
N GLN A 167 -18.12 22.74 -14.50
CA GLN A 167 -19.07 23.26 -13.55
C GLN A 167 -19.77 22.09 -12.86
N GLN A 168 -19.72 22.14 -11.53
CA GLN A 168 -20.43 21.27 -10.63
C GLN A 168 -21.93 21.46 -10.87
N TYR A 169 -22.48 20.71 -11.82
CA TYR A 169 -23.91 20.44 -11.89
C TYR A 169 -24.15 19.10 -11.25
N ASP A 170 -24.56 19.18 -9.99
CA ASP A 170 -25.19 18.09 -9.27
C ASP A 170 -26.60 17.86 -9.83
N SER A 171 -26.87 16.62 -10.24
CA SER A 171 -28.15 15.93 -10.55
C SER A 171 -27.98 15.11 -11.84
N ARG A 172 -28.13 13.78 -11.88
CA ARG A 172 -28.88 12.84 -11.03
C ARG A 172 -28.16 11.49 -11.04
N VAL A 173 -27.92 10.95 -9.85
CA VAL A 173 -27.32 9.64 -9.59
C VAL A 173 -28.24 8.51 -10.08
N THR A 174 -27.82 7.84 -11.14
CA THR A 174 -27.80 6.36 -11.38
C THR A 174 -27.22 6.09 -12.78
N GLY A 175 -26.09 5.41 -12.99
CA GLY A 175 -24.96 5.06 -12.13
C GLY A 175 -23.62 5.31 -12.86
N GLY A 176 -23.61 6.21 -13.85
CA GLY A 176 -22.42 6.60 -14.64
C GLY A 176 -22.69 7.85 -15.49
N THR A 177 -21.63 8.47 -16.00
CA THR A 177 -21.66 9.66 -16.88
C THR A 177 -20.97 9.36 -18.20
N LEU A 178 -21.25 10.15 -19.24
CA LEU A 178 -20.56 10.01 -20.52
C LEU A 178 -19.04 10.22 -20.36
N CYS A 179 -18.22 9.30 -20.89
CA CYS A 179 -16.81 9.57 -21.05
C CYS A 179 -16.59 10.35 -22.36
N HIS A 180 -16.47 11.68 -22.22
CA HIS A 180 -16.13 12.55 -23.33
C HIS A 180 -14.77 12.17 -23.96
N ARG A 181 -14.59 12.52 -25.24
CA ARG A 181 -13.34 12.30 -25.97
C ARG A 181 -12.14 12.83 -25.18
N GLY A 182 -11.10 12.01 -25.08
CA GLY A 182 -9.87 12.34 -24.37
C GLY A 182 -9.93 12.16 -22.85
N HIS A 183 -11.08 11.83 -22.25
CA HIS A 183 -11.18 11.55 -20.81
C HIS A 183 -10.81 10.11 -20.44
N CYS A 184 -10.92 9.16 -21.38
CA CYS A 184 -10.56 7.75 -21.19
C CYS A 184 -9.67 7.25 -22.36
N PRO A 185 -8.51 7.89 -22.64
CA PRO A 185 -7.75 7.66 -23.87
C PRO A 185 -7.03 6.30 -23.94
N TRP A 186 -6.94 5.57 -22.83
CA TRP A 186 -6.42 4.20 -22.76
C TRP A 186 -7.50 3.14 -23.02
N GLN A 187 -8.77 3.53 -23.10
CA GLN A 187 -9.87 2.60 -23.24
C GLN A 187 -9.79 1.86 -24.57
N VAL A 188 -9.97 0.55 -24.50
CA VAL A 188 -10.01 -0.34 -25.65
C VAL A 188 -11.33 -1.10 -25.67
N ILE A 189 -11.83 -1.38 -26.87
CA ILE A 189 -12.90 -2.35 -27.10
C ILE A 189 -12.37 -3.52 -27.94
N LEU A 190 -12.70 -4.75 -27.53
CA LEU A 190 -12.33 -5.99 -28.20
C LEU A 190 -13.51 -6.43 -29.07
N TYR A 191 -13.19 -6.81 -30.32
CA TYR A 191 -14.18 -7.21 -31.31
C TYR A 191 -13.98 -8.65 -31.79
N LEU A 192 -15.10 -9.36 -31.96
CA LEU A 192 -15.18 -10.66 -32.63
C LEU A 192 -15.24 -10.51 -34.15
N HIS A 193 -15.27 -11.66 -34.85
CA HIS A 193 -15.70 -11.72 -36.24
C HIS A 193 -17.05 -10.99 -36.41
N ARG A 194 -17.18 -10.18 -37.46
CA ARG A 194 -18.36 -9.33 -37.79
C ARG A 194 -18.55 -8.08 -36.91
N ASP A 195 -17.48 -7.60 -36.27
CA ASP A 195 -17.47 -6.31 -35.55
C ASP A 195 -18.47 -6.25 -34.38
N VAL A 196 -18.64 -7.38 -33.69
CA VAL A 196 -19.39 -7.45 -32.43
C VAL A 196 -18.45 -7.18 -31.26
N GLY A 197 -18.60 -6.03 -30.61
CA GLY A 197 -17.83 -5.65 -29.43
C GLY A 197 -18.35 -6.37 -28.20
N PHE A 198 -17.46 -7.00 -27.43
CA PHE A 198 -17.88 -7.92 -26.36
C PHE A 198 -17.15 -7.71 -25.03
N CYS A 199 -15.91 -7.23 -25.06
CA CYS A 199 -15.12 -6.93 -23.88
C CYS A 199 -14.39 -5.58 -24.03
N GLY A 200 -14.01 -5.01 -22.90
CA GLY A 200 -13.11 -3.87 -22.80
C GLY A 200 -11.64 -4.29 -22.64
N GLY A 201 -10.76 -3.30 -22.65
CA GLY A 201 -9.34 -3.44 -22.41
C GLY A 201 -8.70 -2.10 -22.07
N SER A 202 -7.42 -2.17 -21.73
CA SER A 202 -6.58 -1.00 -21.41
C SER A 202 -5.30 -1.03 -22.23
N LEU A 203 -5.03 0.03 -22.98
CA LEU A 203 -3.75 0.19 -23.68
C LEU A 203 -2.65 0.45 -22.64
N ILE A 204 -1.66 -0.43 -22.52
CA ILE A 204 -0.54 -0.30 -21.57
C ILE A 204 0.81 0.02 -22.25
N GLY A 205 0.84 -0.07 -23.59
CA GLY A 205 1.95 0.34 -24.44
C GLY A 205 1.48 0.51 -25.87
N GLN A 206 2.35 0.89 -26.81
CA GLN A 206 1.94 1.12 -28.20
C GLN A 206 1.44 -0.14 -28.92
N ARG A 207 1.82 -1.34 -28.46
CA ARG A 207 1.41 -2.63 -29.05
C ARG A 207 0.79 -3.60 -28.05
N TRP A 208 0.49 -3.14 -26.84
CA TRP A 208 0.11 -4.01 -25.74
C TRP A 208 -1.18 -3.53 -25.11
N VAL A 209 -2.17 -4.43 -25.06
CA VAL A 209 -3.46 -4.22 -24.40
C VAL A 209 -3.62 -5.23 -23.29
N LEU A 210 -4.04 -4.76 -22.12
CA LEU A 210 -4.41 -5.59 -20.97
C LEU A 210 -5.93 -5.76 -20.93
N THR A 211 -6.41 -6.97 -20.66
CA THR A 211 -7.84 -7.30 -20.56
C THR A 211 -8.03 -8.45 -19.55
N ALA A 212 -9.27 -8.92 -19.37
CA ALA A 212 -9.57 -10.08 -18.53
C ALA A 212 -9.30 -11.39 -19.30
N ALA A 213 -8.86 -12.43 -18.61
CA ALA A 213 -8.61 -13.74 -19.22
C ALA A 213 -9.91 -14.41 -19.69
N HIS A 214 -11.00 -14.25 -18.94
CA HIS A 214 -12.30 -14.84 -19.30
C HIS A 214 -12.86 -14.29 -20.62
N CYS A 215 -12.42 -13.11 -21.05
CA CYS A 215 -12.74 -12.58 -22.38
C CYS A 215 -12.14 -13.44 -23.52
N LEU A 216 -11.19 -14.33 -23.21
CA LEU A 216 -10.51 -15.21 -24.15
C LEU A 216 -10.91 -16.69 -24.02
N ASP A 217 -11.82 -17.04 -23.10
CA ASP A 217 -12.15 -18.44 -22.78
C ASP A 217 -12.79 -19.19 -23.94
N LEU A 218 -13.79 -18.57 -24.57
CA LEU A 218 -14.63 -19.19 -25.59
C LEU A 218 -14.40 -18.61 -26.98
N VAL A 219 -13.71 -17.47 -27.05
CA VAL A 219 -13.58 -16.66 -28.26
C VAL A 219 -12.21 -16.00 -28.32
N SER A 220 -11.71 -15.77 -29.53
CA SER A 220 -10.50 -14.98 -29.75
C SER A 220 -10.85 -13.60 -30.34
N PRO A 221 -10.35 -12.50 -29.74
CA PRO A 221 -10.53 -11.17 -30.28
C PRO A 221 -9.72 -11.05 -31.58
N GLN A 222 -10.33 -10.46 -32.59
CA GLN A 222 -9.70 -10.35 -33.92
C GLN A 222 -8.93 -9.07 -34.07
N HIS A 223 -9.55 -8.02 -33.57
CA HIS A 223 -9.01 -6.68 -33.57
C HIS A 223 -9.53 -5.96 -32.33
N VAL A 224 -8.81 -4.92 -32.01
CA VAL A 224 -9.20 -3.94 -31.02
C VAL A 224 -9.46 -2.61 -31.71
N THR A 225 -10.30 -1.79 -31.09
CA THR A 225 -10.44 -0.38 -31.50
C THR A 225 -10.04 0.55 -30.37
N LEU A 226 -9.21 1.53 -30.71
CA LEU A 226 -8.70 2.58 -29.81
C LEU A 226 -9.26 3.94 -30.24
N GLY A 227 -9.54 4.81 -29.27
CA GLY A 227 -10.09 6.13 -29.55
C GLY A 227 -11.52 6.12 -30.08
N GLU A 228 -12.25 5.01 -29.95
CA GLU A 228 -13.65 4.86 -30.39
C GLU A 228 -14.54 5.87 -29.66
N HIS A 229 -15.18 6.74 -30.44
CA HIS A 229 -16.21 7.63 -29.95
C HIS A 229 -17.09 7.97 -31.14
N ARG A 230 -18.06 7.08 -31.44
CA ARG A 230 -19.02 7.23 -32.52
C ARG A 230 -19.70 8.60 -32.48
N ALA A 231 -19.12 9.57 -33.18
CA ALA A 231 -19.76 10.81 -33.57
C ALA A 231 -19.66 10.88 -35.11
N PRO A 232 -20.71 11.35 -35.80
CA PRO A 232 -20.84 11.21 -37.24
C PRO A 232 -20.04 12.28 -37.97
N LEU A 233 -18.71 12.30 -37.87
CA LEU A 233 -17.88 13.28 -38.59
C LEU A 233 -16.55 12.63 -39.01
N ALA A 234 -16.58 11.96 -40.15
CA ALA A 234 -15.39 11.63 -40.96
C ALA A 234 -14.62 12.89 -41.43
N ALA A 235 -15.06 14.09 -41.08
CA ALA A 235 -14.52 15.37 -41.54
C ALA A 235 -13.33 15.93 -40.71
N ALA A 236 -12.91 15.26 -39.63
CA ALA A 236 -11.87 15.80 -38.74
C ALA A 236 -10.51 15.06 -38.77
N GLY A 237 -10.35 13.97 -39.52
CA GLY A 237 -9.08 13.20 -39.55
C GLY A 237 -8.68 12.54 -38.21
N LEU A 238 -9.59 12.52 -37.24
CA LEU A 238 -9.40 11.94 -35.91
C LEU A 238 -10.07 10.56 -35.88
N CYS A 239 -9.38 9.58 -36.45
CA CYS A 239 -9.94 8.25 -36.70
C CYS A 239 -9.77 7.31 -35.51
N GLU A 240 -10.81 6.50 -35.29
CA GLU A 240 -10.77 5.28 -34.49
C GLU A 240 -9.70 4.36 -35.08
N GLN A 241 -8.81 3.84 -34.23
CA GLN A 241 -7.72 2.99 -34.69
C GLN A 241 -8.09 1.53 -34.51
N LYS A 242 -8.45 0.88 -35.62
CA LYS A 242 -8.74 -0.56 -35.67
C LYS A 242 -7.45 -1.32 -35.96
N ILE A 243 -7.02 -2.15 -35.01
CA ILE A 243 -5.74 -2.87 -35.08
C ILE A 243 -5.97 -4.35 -34.79
N ALA A 244 -5.48 -5.24 -35.67
CA ALA A 244 -5.62 -6.67 -35.48
C ALA A 244 -4.79 -7.18 -34.29
N VAL A 245 -5.33 -8.15 -33.57
CA VAL A 245 -4.63 -8.88 -32.50
C VAL A 245 -3.75 -9.94 -33.16
N GLU A 246 -2.44 -9.88 -32.93
CA GLU A 246 -1.49 -10.87 -33.46
C GLU A 246 -1.37 -12.08 -32.54
N ARG A 247 -1.28 -11.84 -31.22
CA ARG A 247 -1.13 -12.89 -30.20
C ARG A 247 -1.81 -12.50 -28.90
N SER A 248 -2.13 -13.50 -28.10
CA SER A 248 -2.71 -13.35 -26.77
C SER A 248 -2.06 -14.28 -25.76
N TRP A 249 -1.97 -13.84 -24.51
CA TRP A 249 -1.49 -14.61 -23.36
C TRP A 249 -2.48 -14.48 -22.22
N THR A 250 -3.06 -15.60 -21.81
CA THR A 250 -3.78 -15.70 -20.54
C THR A 250 -2.78 -15.98 -19.42
N HIS A 251 -3.05 -15.46 -18.23
CA HIS A 251 -2.19 -15.75 -17.09
C HIS A 251 -2.15 -17.27 -16.80
N PRO A 252 -0.98 -17.90 -16.60
CA PRO A 252 -0.86 -19.36 -16.45
C PRO A 252 -1.67 -19.95 -15.27
N HIS A 253 -1.90 -19.14 -14.24
CA HIS A 253 -2.69 -19.52 -13.06
C HIS A 253 -4.14 -19.01 -13.09
N TYR A 254 -4.63 -18.61 -14.27
CA TYR A 254 -6.03 -18.26 -14.44
C TYR A 254 -6.91 -19.49 -14.19
N ASN A 255 -7.97 -19.32 -13.39
CA ASN A 255 -8.95 -20.35 -13.11
C ASN A 255 -10.36 -19.83 -13.39
N SER A 256 -11.01 -20.36 -14.42
CA SER A 256 -12.34 -19.93 -14.86
C SER A 256 -13.47 -20.26 -13.89
N ASN A 257 -13.25 -21.17 -12.93
CA ASN A 257 -14.29 -21.50 -11.93
C ASN A 257 -14.42 -20.41 -10.85
N ASN A 258 -13.30 -19.81 -10.45
CA ASN A 258 -13.27 -18.81 -9.38
C ASN A 258 -12.72 -17.44 -9.81
N TYR A 259 -12.39 -17.27 -11.09
CA TYR A 259 -11.84 -16.05 -11.70
C TYR A 259 -10.52 -15.58 -11.07
N ASN A 260 -9.82 -16.44 -10.32
CA ASN A 260 -8.49 -16.11 -9.82
C ASN A 260 -7.51 -16.02 -10.99
N GLY A 261 -6.66 -14.99 -11.02
CA GLY A 261 -5.77 -14.79 -12.17
C GLY A 261 -6.47 -14.32 -13.44
N ASP A 262 -7.63 -13.69 -13.34
CA ASP A 262 -8.41 -13.22 -14.50
C ASP A 262 -7.79 -11.99 -15.16
N ILE A 263 -6.68 -12.22 -15.88
CA ILE A 263 -5.89 -11.22 -16.58
C ILE A 263 -5.25 -11.82 -17.83
N ALA A 264 -5.26 -11.06 -18.91
CA ALA A 264 -4.65 -11.43 -20.18
C ALA A 264 -4.00 -10.23 -20.88
N LEU A 265 -3.00 -10.54 -21.71
CA LEU A 265 -2.29 -9.61 -22.58
C LEU A 265 -2.60 -9.90 -24.03
N LEU A 266 -2.81 -8.85 -24.82
CA LEU A 266 -2.94 -8.89 -26.27
C LEU A 266 -1.78 -8.11 -26.90
N TYR A 267 -1.09 -8.73 -27.85
CA TYR A 267 -0.10 -8.08 -28.69
C TYR A 267 -0.72 -7.69 -30.03
N LEU A 268 -0.55 -6.43 -30.39
CA LEU A 268 -1.15 -5.84 -31.59
C LEU A 268 -0.21 -5.99 -32.79
N SER A 269 -0.80 -6.31 -33.95
CA SER A 269 -0.10 -6.47 -35.23
C SER A 269 0.64 -5.21 -35.70
N SER A 270 0.20 -4.03 -35.27
CA SER A 270 0.86 -2.75 -35.53
C SER A 270 0.83 -1.84 -34.30
N ALA A 271 1.75 -0.89 -34.24
CA ALA A 271 1.79 0.09 -33.16
C ALA A 271 0.64 1.10 -33.29
N ALA A 272 -0.09 1.31 -32.19
CA ALA A 272 -1.04 2.38 -32.06
C ALA A 272 -0.35 3.75 -32.19
N VAL A 273 -0.96 4.64 -32.96
CA VAL A 273 -0.53 6.01 -33.14
C VAL A 273 -0.98 6.81 -31.91
N LEU A 274 -0.04 7.16 -31.05
CA LEU A 274 -0.35 7.91 -29.83
C LEU A 274 -0.75 9.35 -30.16
N ASN A 275 -1.85 9.81 -29.57
CA ASN A 275 -2.38 11.16 -29.74
C ASN A 275 -3.25 11.54 -28.53
N GLU A 276 -4.00 12.63 -28.61
CA GLU A 276 -4.83 13.12 -27.51
C GLU A 276 -5.98 12.21 -27.07
N TYR A 277 -6.34 11.25 -27.91
CA TYR A 277 -7.42 10.28 -27.70
C TYR A 277 -6.92 8.85 -27.51
N VAL A 278 -5.63 8.58 -27.76
CA VAL A 278 -5.00 7.26 -27.65
C VAL A 278 -3.71 7.40 -26.87
N ILE A 279 -3.78 7.14 -25.56
CA ILE A 279 -2.67 7.28 -24.61
C ILE A 279 -2.63 6.02 -23.74
N PRO A 280 -1.47 5.38 -23.56
CA PRO A 280 -1.38 4.22 -22.68
C PRO A 280 -1.57 4.62 -21.20
N ILE A 281 -2.22 3.76 -20.43
CA ILE A 281 -2.37 3.92 -18.97
C ILE A 281 -1.07 3.51 -18.25
N CYS A 282 -0.74 4.18 -17.15
CA CYS A 282 0.42 3.82 -16.34
C CYS A 282 0.13 2.59 -15.47
N LEU A 283 1.11 1.70 -15.34
CA LEU A 283 1.10 0.66 -14.32
C LEU A 283 1.75 1.20 -13.04
N PRO A 284 1.16 0.97 -11.86
CA PRO A 284 1.73 1.40 -10.58
C PRO A 284 2.92 0.52 -10.17
N SER A 285 3.85 1.08 -9.41
CA SER A 285 4.80 0.27 -8.64
C SER A 285 4.06 -0.43 -7.49
N PRO A 286 4.61 -1.52 -6.90
CA PRO A 286 3.95 -2.19 -5.77
C PRO A 286 3.62 -1.24 -4.60
N ASN A 287 4.52 -0.32 -4.28
CA ASN A 287 4.34 0.65 -3.20
C ASN A 287 3.26 1.69 -3.53
N LEU A 288 3.28 2.22 -4.76
CA LEU A 288 2.24 3.16 -5.20
C LEU A 288 0.87 2.45 -5.25
N ALA A 289 0.82 1.21 -5.73
CA ALA A 289 -0.41 0.44 -5.75
C ALA A 289 -0.98 0.23 -4.34
N ALA A 290 -0.14 -0.11 -3.36
CA ALA A 290 -0.56 -0.25 -1.97
C ALA A 290 -1.14 1.06 -1.40
N LEU A 291 -0.52 2.21 -1.74
CA LEU A 291 -1.04 3.52 -1.37
C LEU A 291 -2.40 3.83 -2.03
N LEU A 292 -2.55 3.50 -3.32
CA LEU A 292 -3.76 3.83 -4.08
C LEU A 292 -4.88 2.79 -3.94
N SER A 293 -4.63 1.64 -3.33
CA SER A 293 -5.62 0.58 -3.11
C SER A 293 -6.29 0.63 -1.73
N GLN A 294 -6.08 1.72 -0.97
CA GLN A 294 -6.67 1.87 0.36
C GLN A 294 -8.20 1.97 0.27
N GLU A 295 -8.88 1.42 1.28
CA GLU A 295 -10.34 1.50 1.39
C GLU A 295 -10.82 2.96 1.32
N GLY A 296 -11.92 3.19 0.61
CA GLY A 296 -12.47 4.53 0.37
C GLY A 296 -11.80 5.29 -0.77
N THR A 297 -10.67 4.81 -1.31
CA THR A 297 -10.08 5.43 -2.51
C THR A 297 -11.05 5.32 -3.67
N VAL A 298 -11.37 6.45 -4.30
CA VAL A 298 -12.32 6.51 -5.41
C VAL A 298 -11.59 6.35 -6.73
N GLY A 299 -11.88 5.25 -7.43
CA GLY A 299 -11.43 5.02 -8.80
C GLY A 299 -12.50 5.33 -9.84
N MET A 300 -12.08 5.38 -11.09
CA MET A 300 -12.92 5.54 -12.27
C MET A 300 -12.90 4.26 -13.10
N VAL A 301 -14.09 3.71 -13.36
CA VAL A 301 -14.31 2.62 -14.28
C VAL A 301 -14.91 3.16 -15.56
N SER A 302 -14.47 2.66 -16.72
CA SER A 302 -15.03 3.03 -18.02
C SER A 302 -15.28 1.83 -18.91
N GLY A 303 -16.34 1.90 -19.72
CA GLY A 303 -16.73 0.83 -20.63
C GLY A 303 -18.05 1.09 -21.35
N TRP A 304 -18.41 0.15 -22.22
CA TRP A 304 -19.63 0.17 -23.05
C TRP A 304 -20.68 -0.84 -22.57
N GLY A 305 -20.48 -1.41 -21.38
CA GLY A 305 -21.37 -2.38 -20.78
C GLY A 305 -22.77 -1.85 -20.54
N ALA A 306 -23.70 -2.78 -20.34
CA ALA A 306 -25.10 -2.46 -20.10
C ALA A 306 -25.28 -1.66 -18.80
N THR A 307 -26.31 -0.83 -18.70
CA THR A 307 -26.62 -0.11 -17.44
C THR A 307 -27.34 -0.98 -16.40
N HIS A 308 -27.72 -2.20 -16.78
CA HIS A 308 -28.45 -3.17 -15.96
C HIS A 308 -28.33 -4.57 -16.57
N GLU A 309 -28.59 -5.62 -15.80
CA GLU A 309 -28.26 -7.03 -16.13
C GLU A 309 -28.87 -7.57 -17.44
N ARG A 310 -30.04 -7.04 -17.85
CA ARG A 310 -30.74 -7.37 -19.10
C ARG A 310 -30.65 -6.28 -20.18
N GLY A 311 -29.86 -5.23 -19.93
CA GLY A 311 -29.71 -4.10 -20.84
C GLY A 311 -28.84 -4.45 -22.04
N SER A 312 -29.06 -3.74 -23.16
CA SER A 312 -28.13 -3.77 -24.29
C SER A 312 -26.87 -2.97 -23.97
N THR A 313 -25.75 -3.34 -24.61
CA THR A 313 -24.52 -2.53 -24.59
C THR A 313 -24.80 -1.11 -25.05
N LEU A 314 -24.09 -0.15 -24.44
CA LEU A 314 -24.32 1.26 -24.69
C LEU A 314 -23.64 1.70 -25.98
N ARG A 315 -24.30 2.63 -26.69
CA ARG A 315 -23.75 3.23 -27.93
C ARG A 315 -22.56 4.15 -27.66
N PHE A 316 -22.44 4.66 -26.43
CA PHE A 316 -21.43 5.61 -26.04
C PHE A 316 -20.61 5.07 -24.87
N LEU A 317 -19.33 5.44 -24.82
CA LEU A 317 -18.45 5.09 -23.71
C LEU A 317 -18.92 5.81 -22.45
N MET A 318 -19.18 5.04 -21.40
CA MET A 318 -19.56 5.57 -20.09
C MET A 318 -18.41 5.46 -19.10
N LYS A 319 -18.52 6.22 -18.02
CA LYS A 319 -17.63 6.14 -16.88
C LYS A 319 -18.38 6.31 -15.56
N VAL A 320 -17.93 5.62 -14.52
CA VAL A 320 -18.46 5.71 -13.16
C VAL A 320 -17.31 5.87 -12.18
N ARG A 321 -17.57 6.57 -11.07
CA ARG A 321 -16.64 6.67 -9.94
C ARG A 321 -17.10 5.77 -8.80
N LEU A 322 -16.25 4.84 -8.38
CA LEU A 322 -16.57 3.84 -7.36
C LEU A 322 -15.47 3.82 -6.29
N PRO A 323 -15.82 3.82 -5.00
CA PRO A 323 -14.87 3.66 -3.92
C PRO A 323 -14.43 2.20 -3.80
N ILE A 324 -13.16 1.97 -3.47
CA ILE A 324 -12.65 0.66 -3.07
C ILE A 324 -13.26 0.28 -1.71
N VAL A 325 -13.66 -0.98 -1.59
CA VAL A 325 -14.30 -1.55 -0.39
C VAL A 325 -13.32 -2.51 0.30
N GLY A 326 -13.29 -2.49 1.63
CA GLY A 326 -12.50 -3.41 2.43
C GLY A 326 -12.84 -4.89 2.13
N LEU A 327 -11.82 -5.76 2.11
CA LEU A 327 -11.97 -7.16 1.72
C LEU A 327 -13.00 -7.91 2.58
N GLU A 328 -12.98 -7.70 3.89
CA GLU A 328 -13.92 -8.35 4.82
C GLU A 328 -15.37 -7.96 4.51
N ARG A 329 -15.64 -6.66 4.34
CA ARG A 329 -16.96 -6.15 4.00
C ARG A 329 -17.42 -6.65 2.63
N CYS A 330 -16.51 -6.74 1.67
CA CYS A 330 -16.86 -7.30 0.38
C CYS A 330 -17.16 -8.80 0.50
N GLN A 331 -16.35 -9.58 1.19
CA GLN A 331 -16.57 -11.02 1.35
C GLN A 331 -17.90 -11.34 2.04
N GLN A 332 -18.32 -10.52 3.02
CA GLN A 332 -19.62 -10.67 3.67
C GLN A 332 -20.81 -10.40 2.73
N ALA A 333 -20.60 -9.59 1.69
CA ALA A 333 -21.62 -9.25 0.70
C ALA A 333 -21.69 -10.26 -0.45
N MET A 334 -20.62 -10.99 -0.74
CA MET A 334 -20.51 -11.88 -1.90
C MET A 334 -20.68 -13.35 -1.49
N ASP A 335 -21.36 -14.13 -2.33
CA ASP A 335 -21.55 -15.57 -2.09
C ASP A 335 -20.30 -16.37 -2.50
N ARG A 336 -19.56 -15.86 -3.49
CA ARG A 336 -18.30 -16.44 -3.94
C ARG A 336 -17.11 -15.97 -3.10
N LEU A 337 -16.13 -16.86 -2.94
CA LEU A 337 -14.88 -16.56 -2.22
C LEU A 337 -13.99 -15.62 -3.04
N LEU A 338 -13.59 -14.52 -2.43
CA LEU A 338 -12.62 -13.57 -2.94
C LEU A 338 -11.20 -14.03 -2.61
N THR A 339 -10.28 -13.80 -3.53
CA THR A 339 -8.85 -14.10 -3.34
C THR A 339 -8.06 -12.80 -3.14
N ASP A 340 -6.83 -12.91 -2.63
CA ASP A 340 -5.93 -11.75 -2.46
C ASP A 340 -5.53 -11.08 -3.79
N SER A 341 -5.78 -11.78 -4.91
CA SER A 341 -5.59 -11.25 -6.26
C SER A 341 -6.73 -10.37 -6.75
N MET A 342 -7.77 -10.18 -5.93
CA MET A 342 -8.96 -9.41 -6.25
C MET A 342 -9.14 -8.24 -5.28
N PHE A 343 -10.00 -7.31 -5.68
CA PHE A 343 -10.57 -6.31 -4.78
C PHE A 343 -11.96 -5.92 -5.26
N CYS A 344 -12.72 -5.28 -4.39
CA CYS A 344 -14.07 -4.83 -4.71
C CYS A 344 -14.15 -3.32 -4.75
N ALA A 345 -15.03 -2.81 -5.61
CA ALA A 345 -15.36 -1.40 -5.62
C ALA A 345 -16.84 -1.21 -5.92
N GLY A 346 -17.48 -0.26 -5.22
CA GLY A 346 -18.89 0.01 -5.39
C GLY A 346 -19.52 0.69 -4.18
N HIS A 347 -20.80 1.02 -4.31
CA HIS A 347 -21.60 1.57 -3.22
C HIS A 347 -22.58 0.50 -2.71
N SER A 348 -22.74 0.39 -1.39
CA SER A 348 -23.69 -0.58 -0.82
C SER A 348 -25.17 -0.22 -1.05
N THR A 349 -25.46 1.06 -1.30
CA THR A 349 -26.83 1.61 -1.34
C THR A 349 -27.21 2.25 -2.67
N ALA A 350 -26.26 2.42 -3.59
CA ALA A 350 -26.51 3.10 -4.87
C ALA A 350 -26.37 2.12 -6.03
N ALA A 351 -27.32 2.19 -6.96
CA ALA A 351 -27.33 1.39 -8.19
C ALA A 351 -26.30 1.90 -9.22
N ALA A 352 -25.01 1.86 -8.86
CA ALA A 352 -23.91 2.24 -9.72
C ALA A 352 -22.82 1.16 -9.65
N ASP A 353 -22.66 0.42 -10.74
CA ASP A 353 -21.77 -0.74 -10.83
C ASP A 353 -21.33 -0.97 -12.28
N ALA A 354 -20.23 -1.70 -12.48
CA ALA A 354 -19.81 -2.18 -13.79
C ALA A 354 -20.66 -3.42 -14.16
N CYS A 355 -21.01 -3.59 -15.43
CA CYS A 355 -21.93 -4.66 -15.84
C CYS A 355 -21.45 -5.41 -17.09
N LYS A 356 -22.26 -6.34 -17.58
CA LYS A 356 -22.01 -7.12 -18.81
C LYS A 356 -21.57 -6.21 -19.95
N GLY A 357 -20.42 -6.53 -20.55
CA GLY A 357 -19.78 -5.76 -21.63
C GLY A 357 -18.67 -4.80 -21.15
N ASP A 358 -18.53 -4.58 -19.84
CA ASP A 358 -17.39 -3.86 -19.25
C ASP A 358 -16.21 -4.78 -18.92
N SER A 359 -16.41 -6.11 -18.95
CA SER A 359 -15.39 -7.13 -18.71
C SER A 359 -14.07 -6.82 -19.42
N GLY A 360 -12.96 -6.86 -18.70
CA GLY A 360 -11.64 -6.49 -19.21
C GLY A 360 -11.35 -4.98 -19.22
N GLY A 361 -12.35 -4.15 -18.95
CA GLY A 361 -12.23 -2.69 -18.86
C GLY A 361 -11.40 -2.22 -17.66
N PRO A 362 -10.92 -0.96 -17.69
CA PRO A 362 -10.04 -0.43 -16.66
C PRO A 362 -10.77 0.02 -15.39
N PHE A 363 -10.18 -0.25 -14.23
CA PHE A 363 -10.37 0.52 -13.00
C PHE A 363 -9.13 1.39 -12.76
N THR A 364 -9.29 2.71 -12.89
CA THR A 364 -8.19 3.67 -12.84
C THR A 364 -8.28 4.62 -11.65
N VAL A 365 -7.12 5.00 -11.09
CA VAL A 365 -7.03 6.01 -10.04
C VAL A 365 -6.11 7.13 -10.49
N SER A 366 -6.54 8.37 -10.30
CA SER A 366 -5.73 9.56 -10.58
C SER A 366 -4.92 9.94 -9.34
N HIS A 367 -3.59 10.00 -9.49
CA HIS A 367 -2.67 10.43 -8.46
C HIS A 367 -1.68 11.46 -9.04
N HIS A 368 -1.60 12.64 -8.44
CA HIS A 368 -0.78 13.77 -8.93
C HIS A 368 -0.90 14.00 -10.45
N ASN A 369 -2.14 14.11 -10.96
CA ASN A 369 -2.48 14.30 -12.38
C ASN A 369 -2.05 13.16 -13.33
N THR A 370 -1.67 12.01 -12.79
CA THR A 370 -1.32 10.81 -13.55
C THR A 370 -2.33 9.71 -13.26
N TRP A 371 -2.82 9.05 -14.30
CA TRP A 371 -3.76 7.95 -14.14
C TRP A 371 -3.01 6.62 -14.09
N PHE A 372 -3.35 5.79 -13.11
CA PHE A 372 -2.79 4.46 -12.92
C PHE A 372 -3.88 3.40 -13.01
N LEU A 373 -3.57 2.28 -13.67
CA LEU A 373 -4.44 1.11 -13.72
C LEU A 373 -4.25 0.27 -12.45
N LEU A 374 -5.27 0.24 -11.59
CA LEU A 374 -5.25 -0.58 -10.39
C LEU A 374 -6.02 -1.90 -10.56
N GLY A 375 -7.06 -1.88 -11.39
CA GLY A 375 -7.92 -3.04 -11.56
C GLY A 375 -8.37 -3.28 -12.99
N ILE A 376 -8.81 -4.51 -13.23
CA ILE A 376 -9.48 -4.94 -14.46
C ILE A 376 -10.85 -5.44 -14.06
N VAL A 377 -11.91 -4.98 -14.73
CA VAL A 377 -13.28 -5.46 -14.51
C VAL A 377 -13.30 -6.97 -14.79
N SER A 378 -13.67 -7.77 -13.80
CA SER A 378 -13.60 -9.23 -13.88
C SER A 378 -14.98 -9.87 -13.78
N TRP A 379 -15.63 -9.81 -12.62
CA TRP A 379 -16.96 -10.41 -12.41
C TRP A 379 -17.76 -9.66 -11.33
N GLY A 380 -19.03 -10.05 -11.16
CA GLY A 380 -19.93 -9.53 -10.14
C GLY A 380 -21.14 -10.45 -9.97
N GLU A 381 -21.86 -10.29 -8.86
CA GLU A 381 -23.14 -10.96 -8.61
C GLU A 381 -24.26 -9.98 -8.99
N GLY A 382 -24.85 -10.18 -10.17
CA GLY A 382 -25.76 -9.21 -10.77
C GLY A 382 -25.04 -7.96 -11.29
N CYS A 383 -25.82 -6.94 -11.66
CA CYS A 383 -25.28 -5.62 -11.98
C CYS A 383 -26.01 -4.57 -11.15
N ALA A 384 -25.26 -3.81 -10.34
CA ALA A 384 -25.82 -2.77 -9.47
C ALA A 384 -26.89 -3.29 -8.51
N GLU A 385 -26.76 -4.55 -8.09
CA GLU A 385 -27.62 -5.17 -7.10
C GLU A 385 -27.37 -4.54 -5.72
N GLN A 386 -28.45 -4.25 -5.00
CA GLN A 386 -28.33 -3.59 -3.71
C GLN A 386 -27.57 -4.48 -2.72
N GLY A 387 -26.50 -3.94 -2.14
CA GLY A 387 -25.66 -4.66 -1.20
C GLY A 387 -24.58 -5.55 -1.83
N LYS A 388 -24.45 -5.60 -3.16
CA LYS A 388 -23.37 -6.31 -3.88
C LYS A 388 -22.33 -5.31 -4.42
N TYR A 389 -21.16 -5.81 -4.79
CA TYR A 389 -20.06 -5.01 -5.34
C TYR A 389 -19.50 -5.64 -6.62
N GLY A 390 -18.96 -4.81 -7.51
CA GLY A 390 -18.13 -5.28 -8.62
C GLY A 390 -16.78 -5.77 -8.13
N VAL A 391 -16.30 -6.88 -8.71
CA VAL A 391 -15.02 -7.50 -8.39
C VAL A 391 -14.02 -7.28 -9.52
N TYR A 392 -12.81 -6.87 -9.14
CA TYR A 392 -11.76 -6.46 -10.04
C TYR A 392 -10.49 -7.26 -9.77
N THR A 393 -9.78 -7.64 -10.83
CA THR A 393 -8.45 -8.24 -10.74
C THR A 393 -7.44 -7.17 -10.30
N ARG A 394 -6.67 -7.42 -9.25
CA ARG A 394 -5.68 -6.49 -8.69
C ARG A 394 -4.40 -6.48 -9.53
N VAL A 395 -4.26 -5.48 -10.40
CA VAL A 395 -3.18 -5.40 -11.40
C VAL A 395 -1.79 -5.41 -10.78
N SER A 396 -1.62 -4.80 -9.59
CA SER A 396 -0.32 -4.74 -8.91
C SER A 396 0.32 -6.10 -8.65
N ASN A 397 -0.49 -7.14 -8.43
CA ASN A 397 -0.01 -8.50 -8.19
C ASN A 397 0.55 -9.16 -9.46
N TYR A 398 0.19 -8.63 -10.63
CA TYR A 398 0.54 -9.18 -11.93
C TYR A 398 1.56 -8.33 -12.69
N VAL A 399 2.01 -7.19 -12.15
CA VAL A 399 3.04 -6.36 -12.78
C VAL A 399 4.33 -7.15 -13.12
N PRO A 400 4.83 -8.07 -12.26
CA PRO A 400 5.97 -8.91 -12.63
C PRO A 400 5.72 -9.76 -13.88
N TRP A 401 4.57 -10.44 -13.94
CA TRP A 401 4.17 -11.24 -15.11
C TRP A 401 3.98 -10.38 -16.36
N ILE A 402 3.36 -9.20 -16.22
CA ILE A 402 3.19 -8.27 -17.35
C ILE A 402 4.55 -7.90 -17.93
N LYS A 403 5.55 -7.60 -17.08
CA LYS A 403 6.90 -7.28 -17.54
C LYS A 403 7.57 -8.47 -18.21
N GLU A 404 7.48 -9.66 -17.63
CA GLU A 404 8.04 -10.89 -18.20
C GLU A 404 7.54 -11.19 -19.62
N VAL A 405 6.29 -10.85 -19.93
CA VAL A 405 5.70 -11.08 -21.26
C VAL A 405 6.00 -9.95 -22.24
N VAL A 406 6.13 -8.71 -21.74
CA VAL A 406 6.26 -7.50 -22.57
C VAL A 406 7.73 -7.19 -22.92
N GLU A 407 8.66 -7.51 -22.03
CA GLU A 407 10.11 -7.35 -22.18
C GLU A 407 10.75 -8.61 -22.79
#